data_AF-T1CM31-F1
#
_entry.id   AF-T1CM31-F1
#
_cell.length_a   1.000
_cell.length_b   1.000
_cell.length_c   1.000
_cell.angle_alpha   90.00
_cell.angle_beta   90.00
_cell.angle_gamma   90.00
#
_symmetry.space_group_name_H-M   'P 1'
#
loop_
_entity.id
_entity.type
_entity.pdbx_description
1 polymer ?
#
loop_
_entity_poly.entity_id
_entity_poly.type
_entity_poly.pdbx_seq_one_letter_code
_entity_poly.pdbx_strand_id
1 'polypeptide(L)' 'GRRQVRTLMQRMGIEALCPQLGTSKRNPGHKIYPYLLRKLAITRANQVWALDTTYCPMARGFVYLTAVVTWPAAR' A
#
# COMPACT_ATOMS: atom_id res chain seq x y z
N GLY A 1 -21.53 16.37 4.68
CA GLY A 1 -20.23 15.66 4.77
C GLY A 1 -20.25 14.33 4.04
N ARG A 2 -20.20 13.19 4.75
CA ARG A 2 -20.05 11.83 4.15
C ARG A 2 -21.16 11.40 3.19
N ARG A 3 -22.43 11.67 3.50
CA ARG A 3 -23.56 11.28 2.61
C ARG A 3 -23.44 11.94 1.23
N GLN A 4 -23.06 13.20 1.21
CA GLN A 4 -22.96 14.00 -0.01
C GLN A 4 -21.81 13.54 -0.90
N VAL A 5 -20.64 13.27 -0.29
CA VAL A 5 -19.48 12.67 -0.97
C VAL A 5 -19.83 11.28 -1.54
N ARG A 6 -20.49 10.42 -0.76
CA ARG A 6 -20.92 9.09 -1.21
C ARG A 6 -21.87 9.15 -2.41
N THR A 7 -22.86 10.05 -2.37
CA THR A 7 -23.79 10.26 -3.49
C THR A 7 -23.08 10.76 -4.74
N LEU A 8 -22.06 11.63 -4.59
CA LEU A 8 -21.25 12.09 -5.71
C LEU A 8 -20.45 10.94 -6.36
N MET A 9 -19.76 10.13 -5.53
CA MET A 9 -18.99 8.97 -6.01
C MET A 9 -19.88 7.99 -6.78
N GLN A 10 -21.09 7.72 -6.29
CA GLN A 10 -22.06 6.87 -6.99
C GLN A 10 -22.49 7.44 -8.35
N ARG A 11 -22.80 8.75 -8.43
CA ARG A 11 -23.16 9.40 -9.70
C ARG A 11 -22.02 9.41 -10.72
N MET A 12 -20.78 9.44 -10.23
CA MET A 12 -19.57 9.44 -11.06
C MET A 12 -19.07 8.03 -11.39
N GLY A 13 -19.72 6.97 -10.90
CA GLY A 13 -19.28 5.58 -11.09
C GLY A 13 -17.94 5.26 -10.39
N ILE A 14 -17.57 6.02 -9.36
CA ILE A 14 -16.35 5.82 -8.61
C ILE A 14 -16.62 4.78 -7.52
N GLU A 15 -16.13 3.56 -7.73
CA GLU A 15 -16.20 2.47 -6.75
C GLU A 15 -14.81 2.14 -6.20
N ALA A 16 -14.77 1.76 -4.93
CA ALA A 16 -13.55 1.28 -4.31
C ALA A 16 -13.30 -0.18 -4.74
N LEU A 17 -12.21 -0.41 -5.46
CA LEU A 17 -11.63 -1.74 -5.64
C LEU A 17 -10.98 -2.16 -4.32
N CYS A 18 -11.78 -2.62 -3.37
CA CYS A 18 -11.28 -3.15 -2.11
C CYS A 18 -10.56 -4.49 -2.37
N PRO A 19 -9.34 -4.71 -1.85
CA PRO A 19 -8.71 -6.02 -1.88
C PRO A 19 -9.60 -7.07 -1.21
N GLN A 20 -9.62 -8.31 -1.73
CA GLN A 20 -10.33 -9.42 -1.09
C GLN A 20 -9.87 -9.61 0.37
N LEU A 21 -10.82 -9.92 1.25
CA LEU A 21 -10.56 -10.18 2.67
C LEU A 21 -9.58 -11.36 2.81
N GLY A 22 -8.44 -11.16 3.46
CA GLY A 22 -7.52 -12.24 3.83
C GLY A 22 -6.19 -12.32 3.08
N THR A 23 -5.81 -11.31 2.29
CA THR A 23 -4.44 -11.19 1.74
C THR A 23 -3.34 -11.17 2.82
N SER A 24 -3.69 -10.85 4.07
CA SER A 24 -2.79 -10.89 5.23
C SER A 24 -2.66 -12.27 5.90
N LYS A 25 -3.41 -13.31 5.45
CA LYS A 25 -3.29 -14.64 6.05
C LYS A 25 -1.99 -15.30 5.59
N ARG A 26 -1.08 -15.54 6.54
CA ARG A 26 0.20 -16.19 6.29
C ARG A 26 -0.02 -17.64 5.83
N ASN A 27 0.67 -18.04 4.76
CA ASN A 27 0.78 -19.45 4.38
C ASN A 27 1.52 -20.22 5.51
N PRO A 28 0.98 -21.32 6.05
CA PRO A 28 1.55 -22.01 7.22
C PRO A 28 3.04 -22.38 7.10
N GLY A 29 3.52 -22.67 5.89
CA GLY A 29 4.92 -23.02 5.62
C GLY A 29 5.89 -21.83 5.51
N HIS A 30 5.40 -20.58 5.53
CA HIS A 30 6.27 -19.41 5.36
C HIS A 30 6.94 -19.01 6.67
N LYS A 31 8.28 -19.02 6.67
CA LYS A 31 9.11 -18.54 7.78
C LYS A 31 8.82 -17.07 8.05
N ILE A 32 8.56 -16.75 9.31
CA ILE A 32 8.40 -15.37 9.76
C ILE A 32 9.80 -14.78 9.95
N TYR A 33 10.09 -13.69 9.25
CA TYR A 33 11.29 -12.91 9.48
C TYR A 33 11.00 -11.79 10.48
N PRO A 34 11.94 -11.50 11.40
CA PRO A 34 11.79 -10.37 12.30
C PRO A 34 11.78 -9.06 11.50
N TYR A 35 10.93 -8.11 11.90
CA TYR A 35 10.89 -6.79 11.29
C TYR A 35 12.13 -5.98 11.72
N LEU A 36 13.14 -5.94 10.85
CA LEU A 36 14.47 -5.39 11.15
C LEU A 36 14.45 -3.88 11.43
N LEU A 37 13.43 -3.16 10.97
CA LEU A 37 13.30 -1.72 11.16
C LEU A 37 12.73 -1.33 12.54
N ARG A 38 12.24 -2.28 13.36
CA ARG A 38 11.47 -2.00 14.60
C ARG A 38 12.22 -1.19 15.67
N LYS A 39 13.55 -1.06 15.57
CA LYS A 39 14.40 -0.32 16.50
C LYS A 39 15.52 0.47 15.81
N LEU A 40 15.40 0.67 14.49
CA LEU A 40 16.41 1.38 13.71
C LEU A 40 16.13 2.90 13.77
N ALA A 41 17.06 3.68 14.32
CA ALA A 41 17.00 5.13 14.21
C ALA A 41 17.37 5.56 12.77
N ILE A 42 16.48 6.33 12.14
CA ILE A 42 16.68 6.90 10.80
C ILE A 42 17.34 8.27 10.97
N THR A 43 18.67 8.32 10.91
CA THR A 43 19.47 9.52 11.21
C THR A 43 19.89 10.29 9.97
N ARG A 44 19.78 9.68 8.78
CA ARG A 44 20.11 10.34 7.51
C ARG A 44 19.02 10.11 6.46
N ALA A 45 18.90 11.07 5.56
CA ALA A 45 18.07 10.90 4.37
C ALA A 45 18.56 9.68 3.57
N ASN A 46 17.64 8.98 2.91
CA ASN A 46 17.91 7.79 2.10
C ASN A 46 18.47 6.57 2.86
N GLN A 47 18.31 6.49 4.18
CA GLN A 47 18.71 5.32 4.97
C GLN A 47 17.72 4.15 4.88
N VAL A 48 16.43 4.46 4.73
CA VAL A 48 15.35 3.48 4.67
C VAL A 48 14.44 3.86 3.51
N TRP A 49 14.15 2.90 2.64
CA TRP A 49 13.20 3.04 1.54
C TRP A 49 12.08 2.02 1.72
N ALA A 50 10.86 2.41 1.42
CA ALA A 50 9.72 1.52 1.26
C ALA A 50 9.41 1.39 -0.22
N LEU A 51 9.13 0.17 -0.65
CA LEU A 51 8.72 -0.14 -2.00
C LEU A 51 7.42 -0.91 -1.92
N ASP A 52 6.40 -0.42 -2.61
CA ASP A 52 5.13 -1.10 -2.77
C ASP A 52 4.84 -1.31 -4.25
N THR A 53 4.49 -2.54 -4.62
CA THR A 53 4.07 -2.87 -5.99
C THR A 53 2.62 -3.31 -5.95
N THR A 54 1.76 -2.51 -6.57
CA THR A 54 0.33 -2.73 -6.66
C THR A 54 -0.06 -3.14 -8.08
N TYR A 55 -0.87 -4.19 -8.19
CA TYR A 55 -1.50 -4.61 -9.43
C TYR A 55 -2.74 -3.76 -9.68
N CYS A 56 -2.75 -2.98 -10.75
CA CYS A 56 -3.89 -2.15 -11.12
C CYS A 56 -4.67 -2.80 -12.28
N PRO A 57 -5.93 -3.22 -12.05
CA PRO A 57 -6.78 -3.75 -13.12
C PRO A 57 -7.12 -2.67 -14.14
N MET A 58 -7.04 -3.01 -15.43
CA MET A 58 -7.42 -2.16 -16.55
C MET A 58 -8.63 -2.77 -17.27
N ALA A 59 -9.30 -1.99 -18.12
CA ALA A 59 -10.41 -2.49 -18.96
C ALA A 59 -10.02 -3.72 -19.79
N ARG A 60 -8.73 -3.84 -20.15
CA ARG A 60 -8.13 -5.06 -20.73
C ARG A 60 -6.75 -5.27 -20.11
N GLY A 61 -6.61 -6.30 -19.29
CA GLY A 61 -5.34 -6.67 -18.65
C GLY A 61 -5.05 -5.93 -17.34
N PHE A 62 -3.78 -5.88 -16.97
CA PHE A 62 -3.29 -5.30 -15.72
C PHE A 62 -2.02 -4.50 -15.97
N VAL A 63 -1.79 -3.47 -15.15
CA VAL A 63 -0.51 -2.76 -15.08
C VAL A 63 0.08 -2.88 -13.69
N TYR A 64 1.40 -2.78 -13.60
CA TYR A 64 2.14 -2.78 -12.35
C TYR A 64 2.47 -1.34 -11.97
N LEU A 65 1.96 -0.88 -10.83
CA LEU A 65 2.36 0.39 -10.25
C LEU A 65 3.35 0.12 -9.13
N THR A 66 4.58 0.63 -9.25
CA THR A 66 5.58 0.56 -8.19
C THR A 66 5.84 1.95 -7.63
N ALA A 67 5.64 2.12 -6.32
CA ALA A 67 5.95 3.35 -5.61
C ALA A 67 7.20 3.15 -4.76
N VAL A 68 8.13 4.11 -4.83
CA VAL A 68 9.33 4.16 -3.98
C VAL A 68 9.21 5.36 -3.07
N VAL A 69 9.22 5.12 -1.76
CA VAL A 69 9.09 6.15 -0.72
C VAL A 69 10.36 6.15 0.13
N THR A 70 10.95 7.32 0.34
CA THR A 70 12.14 7.51 1.20
C THR A 70 11.77 8.31 2.43
N TRP A 71 12.46 8.09 3.54
CA TRP A 71 12.31 8.91 4.73
C TRP A 71 13.33 10.06 4.75
N PRO A 72 12.89 11.29 5.10
CA PRO A 72 13.82 12.35 5.44
C PRO A 72 14.54 12.02 6.75
N ALA A 73 15.73 12.61 6.96
CA ALA A 73 16.40 12.53 8.26
C ALA A 73 15.49 13.07 9.36
N ALA A 74 15.47 12.41 10.52
CA ALA A 74 14.88 12.99 11.71
C ALA A 74 15.63 14.30 12.04
N ARG A 75 14.89 15.38 12.34
CA ARG A 75 15.46 16.62 12.88
C ARG A 75 15.82 16.44 14.35
#